data_AF-A0A6L7ZWQ0-F1
#
_entry.id   AF-A0A6L7ZWQ0-F1
#
_cell.length_a   1.000
_cell.length_b   1.000
_cell.length_c   1.000
_cell.angle_alpha   90.00
_cell.angle_beta   90.00
_cell.angle_gamma   90.00
#
_symmetry.space_group_name_H-M   'P 1'
#
loop_
_entity.id
_entity.type
_entity.pdbx_description
1 polymer ?
#
loop_
_entity_poly.entity_id
_entity_poly.type
_entity_poly.pdbx_seq_one_letter_code
_entity_poly.pdbx_strand_id
1 'polypeptide(L)'
;MLLVDQKSAGRDLRKAYEQAGEYFDALPERERPRFILLSAFQTCELHDLDEREAVAFPLADLPAHVESFGFILGVQRRTFRNQDPANIEAAELVRRLHDALADAGQPASPPSR
;
A
#
# COMPACT_ATOMS: atom_id res chain seq x y z
N MET A 1 -10.02 -0.74 -6.50
CA MET A 1 -8.80 -1.30 -7.10
C MET A 1 -7.59 -0.59 -6.50
N LEU A 2 -6.49 -1.33 -6.24
CA LEU A 2 -5.26 -0.84 -5.63
C LEU A 2 -4.09 -1.02 -6.59
N LEU A 3 -3.30 0.03 -6.80
CA LEU A 3 -2.02 -0.04 -7.48
C LEU A 3 -0.89 -0.07 -6.44
N VAL A 4 0.08 -0.96 -6.60
CA VAL A 4 1.25 -1.06 -5.71
C VAL A 4 2.52 -0.86 -6.53
N ASP A 5 3.36 0.10 -6.12
CA ASP A 5 4.69 0.32 -6.70
C ASP A 5 5.74 0.30 -5.57
N GLN A 6 6.65 -0.67 -5.66
CA GLN A 6 7.72 -0.85 -4.71
C GLN A 6 9.05 -0.40 -5.33
N LYS A 7 9.78 0.46 -4.61
CA LYS A 7 11.13 0.89 -4.95
C LYS A 7 12.15 0.28 -4.00
N SER A 8 13.38 0.13 -4.49
CA SER A 8 14.54 -0.21 -3.68
C SER A 8 14.79 0.84 -2.58
N ALA A 9 15.45 0.44 -1.50
CA ALA A 9 15.75 1.31 -0.36
C ALA A 9 16.41 2.64 -0.80
N GLY A 10 15.92 3.76 -0.25
CA GLY A 10 16.46 5.10 -0.50
C GLY A 10 16.06 5.74 -1.83
N ARG A 11 15.20 5.10 -2.64
CA ARG A 11 14.61 5.74 -3.82
C ARG A 11 13.49 6.73 -3.46
N ASP A 12 13.36 7.75 -4.30
CA ASP A 12 12.40 8.84 -4.14
C ASP A 12 10.96 8.38 -4.43
N LEU A 13 10.12 8.38 -3.39
CA LEU A 13 8.70 8.05 -3.48
C LEU A 13 7.90 9.09 -4.28
N ARG A 14 8.38 10.34 -4.38
CA ARG A 14 7.74 11.36 -5.21
C ARG A 14 7.78 11.00 -6.69
N LYS A 15 8.93 10.50 -7.16
CA LYS A 15 9.05 10.01 -8.54
C LYS A 15 8.18 8.79 -8.79
N ALA A 16 8.04 7.92 -7.79
CA ALA A 16 7.13 6.77 -7.87
C ALA A 16 5.67 7.24 -7.99
N TYR A 17 5.28 8.26 -7.23
CA TYR A 17 3.96 8.87 -7.31
C TYR A 17 3.68 9.50 -8.68
N GLU A 18 4.64 10.26 -9.22
CA GLU A 18 4.54 10.84 -10.56
C GLU A 18 4.34 9.75 -11.63
N GLN A 19 5.12 8.67 -11.58
CA GLN A 19 4.99 7.52 -12.49
C GLN A 19 3.64 6.80 -12.34
N ALA A 20 3.15 6.64 -11.11
CA ALA A 20 1.84 6.04 -10.86
C ALA A 20 0.70 6.93 -11.38
N GLY A 21 0.87 8.26 -11.33
CA GLY A 21 -0.04 9.23 -11.94
C GLY A 21 -0.08 9.14 -13.46
N GLU A 22 1.07 9.03 -14.12
CA GLU A 22 1.13 8.83 -15.57
C GLU A 22 0.42 7.54 -16.01
N TYR A 23 0.58 6.45 -15.23
CA TYR A 23 -0.15 5.21 -15.48
C TYR A 23 -1.66 5.36 -15.26
N PHE A 24 -2.07 6.05 -14.19
CA PHE A 24 -3.47 6.35 -13.91
C PHE A 24 -4.13 7.11 -15.07
N ASP A 25 -3.46 8.13 -15.61
CA ASP A 25 -3.98 8.95 -16.71
C ASP A 25 -4.11 8.15 -18.02
N ALA A 26 -3.21 7.18 -18.24
CA ALA A 26 -3.22 6.29 -19.39
C ALA A 26 -4.33 5.21 -19.34
N LEU A 27 -4.93 4.95 -18.17
CA LEU A 27 -5.97 3.93 -18.01
C LEU A 27 -7.38 4.44 -18.40
N PRO A 28 -8.22 3.58 -18.99
CA PRO A 28 -9.65 3.83 -19.13
C PRO A 28 -10.29 4.13 -17.78
N GLU A 29 -11.28 5.03 -17.73
CA GLU A 29 -11.89 5.50 -16.47
C GLU A 29 -12.38 4.37 -15.55
N ARG A 30 -12.99 3.33 -16.12
CA ARG A 30 -13.45 2.13 -15.39
C ARG A 30 -12.34 1.27 -14.78
N GLU A 31 -11.11 1.44 -15.25
CA GLU A 31 -9.92 0.72 -14.79
C GLU A 31 -9.06 1.60 -13.86
N ARG A 32 -9.41 2.87 -13.63
CA ARG A 32 -8.61 3.74 -12.78
C ARG A 32 -8.64 3.26 -11.32
N PRO A 33 -7.47 3.05 -10.69
CA PRO A 33 -7.42 2.68 -9.28
C PRO A 33 -7.82 3.87 -8.41
N ARG A 34 -8.64 3.63 -7.38
CA ARG A 34 -8.90 4.64 -6.34
C ARG A 34 -7.70 4.80 -5.40
N PHE A 35 -6.96 3.73 -5.14
CA PHE A 35 -5.87 3.72 -4.18
C PHE A 35 -4.53 3.43 -4.83
N ILE A 36 -3.49 4.13 -4.39
CA ILE A 36 -2.09 3.87 -4.74
C ILE A 36 -1.30 3.63 -3.46
N LEU A 37 -0.60 2.50 -3.36
CA LEU A 37 0.38 2.22 -2.31
C LEU A 37 1.78 2.30 -2.90
N LEU A 38 2.59 3.22 -2.39
CA LEU A 38 4.01 3.32 -2.69
C LEU A 38 4.81 2.78 -1.53
N SER A 39 5.90 2.05 -1.80
CA SER A 39 6.79 1.54 -0.76
C SER A 39 8.26 1.69 -1.14
N ALA A 40 9.10 2.16 -0.22
CA ALA A 40 10.54 2.26 -0.36
C ALA A 40 11.25 1.60 0.84
N PHE A 41 11.19 0.27 0.88
CA PHE A 41 11.77 -0.61 1.90
C PHE A 41 11.24 -0.36 3.32
N GLN A 42 11.66 0.72 3.99
CA GLN A 42 11.26 1.00 5.38
C GLN A 42 9.99 1.84 5.46
N THR A 43 9.59 2.52 4.38
CA THR A 43 8.48 3.47 4.38
C THR A 43 7.43 3.10 3.35
N CYS A 44 6.17 3.31 3.70
CA CYS A 44 5.02 3.17 2.84
C CYS A 44 4.22 4.47 2.81
N GLU A 45 3.59 4.75 1.67
CA GLU A 45 2.64 5.84 1.48
C GLU A 45 1.40 5.30 0.78
N LEU A 46 0.25 5.33 1.44
CA LEU A 46 -1.04 4.99 0.85
C LEU A 46 -1.80 6.27 0.50
N HIS A 47 -2.17 6.41 -0.76
CA HIS A 47 -2.92 7.53 -1.32
C HIS A 47 -4.33 7.08 -1.69
N ASP A 48 -5.36 7.79 -1.21
CA ASP A 48 -6.75 7.71 -1.68
C ASP A 48 -7.00 8.86 -2.66
N LEU A 49 -7.14 8.55 -3.95
CA LEU A 49 -7.26 9.54 -5.02
C LEU A 49 -8.65 10.20 -5.06
N ASP A 50 -9.68 9.55 -4.50
CA ASP A 50 -11.02 10.11 -4.43
C ASP A 50 -11.08 11.18 -3.33
N GLU A 51 -10.61 10.84 -2.12
CA GLU A 51 -10.63 11.75 -0.96
C GLU A 51 -9.45 12.74 -0.95
N ARG A 52 -8.44 12.50 -1.78
CA ARG A 52 -7.16 13.24 -1.82
C ARG A 52 -6.43 13.23 -0.47
N GLU A 53 -6.51 12.10 0.21
CA GLU A 53 -5.82 11.85 1.47
C GLU A 53 -4.62 10.93 1.26
N ALA A 54 -3.58 11.13 2.06
CA ALA A 54 -2.41 10.25 2.08
C ALA A 54 -2.02 9.94 3.53
N VAL A 55 -1.58 8.71 3.76
CA VAL A 55 -0.99 8.28 5.04
C VAL A 55 0.37 7.65 4.78
N ALA A 56 1.39 8.17 5.47
CA ALA A 56 2.75 7.67 5.40
C ALA A 56 3.10 6.97 6.71
N PHE A 57 3.69 5.78 6.63
CA PHE A 57 4.02 4.98 7.81
C PHE A 57 5.17 4.00 7.53
N PRO A 58 5.90 3.55 8.54
CA PRO A 58 6.91 2.51 8.37
C PRO A 58 6.29 1.18 7.91
N LEU A 59 6.97 0.41 7.05
CA LEU A 59 6.47 -0.91 6.62
C LEU A 59 6.21 -1.84 7.83
N ALA A 60 7.03 -1.74 8.88
CA ALA A 60 6.85 -2.49 10.12
C ALA A 60 5.53 -2.17 10.84
N ASP A 61 4.98 -0.98 10.63
CA ASP A 61 3.72 -0.52 11.22
C ASP A 61 2.51 -0.83 10.34
N LEU A 62 2.69 -1.47 9.17
CA LEU A 62 1.59 -1.87 8.28
C LEU A 62 0.44 -2.58 9.03
N PRO A 63 0.68 -3.50 9.99
CA PRO A 63 -0.40 -4.13 10.77
C PRO A 63 -1.21 -3.12 11.60
N ALA A 64 -0.60 -2.05 12.11
CA ALA A 64 -1.28 -0.99 12.85
C ALA A 64 -2.14 -0.09 11.94
N HIS A 65 -1.88 -0.11 10.63
CA HIS A 65 -2.61 0.65 9.61
C HIS A 65 -3.64 -0.19 8.83
N VAL A 66 -4.00 -1.39 9.31
CA VAL A 66 -4.94 -2.31 8.64
C VAL A 66 -6.27 -1.66 8.25
N GLU A 67 -6.78 -0.73 9.06
CA GLU A 67 -8.04 -0.01 8.77
C GLU A 67 -7.97 0.83 7.50
N SER A 68 -6.80 1.41 7.20
CA SER A 68 -6.56 2.17 5.97
C SER A 68 -6.75 1.31 4.71
N PHE A 69 -6.62 -0.01 4.85
CA PHE A 69 -6.76 -1.02 3.80
C PHE A 69 -8.13 -1.71 3.77
N GLY A 70 -9.10 -1.28 4.58
CA GLY A 70 -10.45 -1.89 4.62
C GLY A 70 -11.15 -1.97 3.25
N PHE A 71 -10.79 -1.09 2.31
CA PHE A 71 -11.29 -1.09 0.93
C PHE A 71 -10.94 -2.37 0.16
N ILE A 72 -9.89 -3.11 0.54
CA ILE A 72 -9.48 -4.38 -0.11
C ILE A 72 -10.59 -5.43 0.02
N LEU A 73 -11.34 -5.40 1.13
CA LEU A 73 -12.46 -6.32 1.39
C LEU A 73 -13.79 -5.84 0.81
N GLY A 74 -13.81 -4.75 0.03
CA GLY A 74 -15.06 -4.13 -0.43
C GLY A 74 -15.83 -3.40 0.67
N VAL A 75 -15.22 -3.23 1.85
CA VAL A 75 -15.77 -2.38 2.92
C VAL A 75 -15.54 -0.93 2.51
N GLN A 76 -16.60 -0.25 2.07
CA GLN A 76 -16.54 1.20 1.88
C GLN A 76 -16.17 1.85 3.22
N ARG A 77 -15.21 2.79 3.20
CA ARG A 77 -14.90 3.66 4.34
C ARG A 77 -16.13 4.53 4.66
N ARG A 78 -17.15 3.97 5.29
CA ARG A 78 -18.07 4.76 6.10
C ARG A 78 -17.25 5.19 7.29
N THR A 79 -16.56 6.32 7.16
CA THR A 79 -15.87 7.08 8.23
C THR A 79 -15.81 6.27 9.52
N PHE A 80 -14.76 5.44 9.65
CA PHE A 80 -14.50 4.60 10.81
C PHE A 80 -14.27 5.50 12.02
N ARG A 81 -15.36 6.06 12.55
CA ARG A 81 -15.39 6.71 13.85
C ARG A 81 -15.54 5.59 14.86
N ASN A 82 -14.39 5.22 15.43
CA ASN A 82 -14.28 4.44 16.66
C ASN A 82 -14.99 3.08 16.64
N GLN A 83 -14.17 2.02 16.66
CA GLN A 83 -14.53 0.68 17.11
C GLN A 83 -15.25 -0.17 16.07
N ASP A 84 -14.47 -0.86 15.25
CA ASP A 84 -14.79 -2.25 14.90
C ASP A 84 -13.47 -3.03 14.92
N PRO A 85 -13.42 -4.24 15.51
CA PRO A 85 -12.21 -5.06 15.44
C PRO A 85 -11.91 -5.28 13.96
N ALA A 86 -10.79 -4.73 13.48
CA ALA A 86 -10.32 -4.93 12.12
C ALA A 86 -10.51 -6.40 11.75
N ASN A 87 -11.39 -6.65 10.77
CA ASN A 87 -11.83 -7.99 10.40
C ASN A 87 -10.61 -8.92 10.31
N ILE A 88 -10.69 -10.13 10.86
CA ILE A 88 -9.58 -11.12 10.84
C ILE A 88 -9.07 -11.30 9.40
N GLU A 89 -9.97 -11.25 8.42
CA GLU A 89 -9.61 -11.30 6.99
C GLU A 89 -8.78 -10.10 6.52
N ALA A 90 -9.04 -8.89 7.03
CA ALA A 90 -8.26 -7.70 6.70
C ALA A 90 -6.86 -7.80 7.30
N ALA A 91 -6.76 -8.24 8.56
CA ALA A 91 -5.48 -8.46 9.22
C ALA A 91 -4.64 -9.52 8.47
N GLU A 92 -5.26 -10.60 8.00
CA GLU A 92 -4.58 -11.62 7.19
C GLU A 92 -4.17 -11.13 5.79
N LEU A 93 -4.99 -10.33 5.11
CA LEU A 93 -4.62 -9.72 3.83
C LEU A 93 -3.47 -8.73 3.97
N VAL A 94 -3.49 -7.92 5.03
CA VAL A 94 -2.42 -6.96 5.33
C VAL A 94 -1.14 -7.68 5.76
N ARG A 95 -1.24 -8.78 6.50
CA ARG A 95 -0.10 -9.67 6.79
C ARG A 95 0.53 -10.20 5.50
N ARG A 96 -0.28 -10.73 4.57
CA ARG A 96 0.23 -11.24 3.27
C ARG A 96 0.86 -10.14 2.43
N LEU A 97 0.30 -8.94 2.46
CA LEU A 97 0.89 -7.78 1.80
C LEU A 97 2.25 -7.41 2.42
N HIS A 98 2.34 -7.39 3.75
CA HIS A 98 3.60 -7.16 4.45
C HIS A 98 4.66 -8.19 4.03
N ASP A 99 4.33 -9.48 4.08
CA ASP A 99 5.26 -10.56 3.75
C ASP A 99 5.74 -10.44 2.29
N ALA A 100 4.84 -10.17 1.35
CA ALA A 100 5.18 -9.96 -0.05
C ALA A 100 6.10 -8.74 -0.27
N LEU A 101 5.89 -7.66 0.47
CA LEU A 101 6.73 -6.46 0.41
C LEU A 101 8.11 -6.70 1.04
N ALA A 102 8.18 -7.49 2.12
CA ALA A 102 9.43 -7.85 2.78
C ALA A 102 10.30 -8.74 1.89
N ASP A 103 9.72 -9.78 1.28
CA ASP A 103 10.42 -10.71 0.39
C ASP A 103 10.99 -9.99 -0.84
N ALA A 104 10.23 -9.05 -1.42
CA ALA A 104 10.69 -8.27 -2.57
C ALA A 104 11.77 -7.23 -2.22
N GLY A 105 12.00 -6.95 -0.93
CA GLY A 105 13.02 -6.01 -0.44
C GLY A 105 14.35 -6.66 -0.03
N GLN A 106 14.42 -7.98 0.09
CA GLN A 106 15.60 -8.66 0.61
C GLN A 106 16.64 -8.91 -0.51
N PRO A 107 17.83 -8.29 -0.48
CA PRO A 107 18.90 -8.66 -1.40
C PRO A 107 19.26 -10.12 -1.16
N ALA A 108 19.35 -10.92 -2.23
CA ALA A 108 19.73 -12.32 -2.15
C ALA A 108 20.98 -12.48 -1.28
N SER A 109 20.84 -13.13 -0.11
CA SER A 109 22.00 -13.51 0.68
C SER A 109 22.88 -14.43 -0.18
N PRO A 110 24.19 -14.16 -0.31
CA PRO A 110 25.07 -15.07 -1.03
C PRO A 110 25.09 -16.42 -0.31
N PRO A 111 25.21 -17.54 -1.05
CA PRO A 111 25.16 -18.87 -0.46
C PRO A 111 26.26 -19.00 0.60
N SER A 112 25.86 -19.48 1.78
CA SER A 112 26.79 -19.86 2.85
C SER A 112 27.75 -20.93 2.33
N ARG A 113 29.04 -20.62 2.44
CA ARG A 113 30.17 -21.43 1.97
C ARG A 113 30.35 -22.70 2.80
#